data_AF-A0A1Y2F578-F1
#
_entry.id   AF-A0A1Y2F578-F1
#
_cell.length_a   1.000
_cell.length_b   1.000
_cell.length_c   1.000
_cell.angle_alpha   90.00
_cell.angle_beta   90.00
_cell.angle_gamma   90.00
#
_symmetry.space_group_name_H-M   'P 1'
#
loop_
_entity.id
_entity.type
_entity.pdbx_description
1 polymer ?
#
loop_
_entity_poly.entity_id
_entity_poly.type
_entity_poly.pdbx_seq_one_letter_code
_entity_poly.pdbx_strand_id
1 'polypeptide(L)' 'DLLDHFQDTFRFIQYGLDEGHRILVHCEQGISRSATVLAAFVMKSERYHPSEAIRYIQRFRPIADPNPGFRKQL' A
#
# COMPACT_ATOMS: atom_id res chain seq x y z
N ASP A 1 14.97 3.98 2.44
CA ASP A 1 13.72 4.26 3.16
C ASP A 1 12.55 3.63 2.39
N LEU A 2 11.39 3.33 2.98
CA LEU A 2 10.26 2.76 2.21
C LEU A 2 9.69 3.79 1.21
N LEU A 3 9.77 5.08 1.56
CA LEU A 3 9.44 6.20 0.68
C LEU A 3 10.17 6.12 -0.67
N ASP A 4 11.46 5.76 -0.66
CA ASP A 4 12.30 5.67 -1.87
C ASP A 4 11.79 4.60 -2.85
N HIS A 5 10.98 3.64 -2.37
CA HIS A 5 10.50 2.51 -3.16
C HIS A 5 9.06 2.66 -3.66
N PHE A 6 8.31 3.69 -3.25
CA PHE A 6 6.90 3.83 -3.62
C PHE A 6 6.67 3.91 -5.13
N GLN A 7 7.54 4.64 -5.84
CA GLN A 7 7.51 4.74 -7.30
C GLN A 7 7.69 3.36 -7.97
N ASP A 8 8.66 2.59 -7.51
CA ASP A 8 8.98 1.28 -8.07
C ASP A 8 7.86 0.27 -7.78
N THR A 9 7.36 0.24 -6.54
CA THR A 9 6.25 -0.63 -6.16
C THR A 9 4.96 -0.26 -6.90
N PHE A 10 4.71 1.03 -7.13
CA PHE A 10 3.56 1.47 -7.91
C PHE A 10 3.63 0.96 -9.34
N ARG A 11 4.78 1.13 -10.01
CA ARG A 11 4.97 0.65 -11.39
C ARG A 11 4.82 -0.87 -11.48
N PHE A 12 5.37 -1.62 -10.53
CA PHE A 12 5.24 -3.07 -10.49
C PHE A 12 3.78 -3.52 -10.35
N ILE A 13 3.04 -2.94 -9.38
CA ILE A 13 1.63 -3.28 -9.17
C ILE A 13 0.80 -2.89 -10.39
N GLN A 14 0.96 -1.66 -10.90
CA GLN A 14 0.18 -1.18 -12.05
C GLN A 14 0.42 -2.03 -13.30
N TYR A 15 1.68 -2.31 -13.62
CA TYR A 15 2.02 -3.17 -14.75
C TYR A 15 1.37 -4.55 -14.65
N GLY A 16 1.45 -5.19 -13.49
CA GLY A 16 0.82 -6.49 -13.27
C GLY A 16 -0.70 -6.46 -13.42
N LEU A 17 -1.36 -5.38 -12.98
CA LEU A 17 -2.79 -5.20 -13.15
C LEU A 17 -3.17 -4.95 -14.62
N ASP A 18 -2.38 -4.16 -15.36
CA ASP A 18 -2.60 -3.85 -16.78
C ASP A 18 -2.49 -5.12 -17.66
N GLU A 19 -1.60 -6.05 -17.30
CA GLU A 19 -1.47 -7.36 -17.95
C GLU A 19 -2.55 -8.38 -17.53
N GLY A 20 -3.49 -7.98 -16.66
CA GLY A 20 -4.56 -8.85 -16.16
C GLY A 20 -4.10 -9.90 -15.14
N HIS A 21 -2.93 -9.72 -14.52
CA HIS A 21 -2.44 -10.60 -13.47
C HIS A 21 -3.05 -10.25 -12.09
N ARG A 22 -2.90 -11.20 -11.16
CA ARG A 22 -3.20 -10.99 -9.74
C ARG A 22 -1.91 -10.75 -8.98
N ILE A 23 -1.87 -9.68 -8.19
CA ILE A 23 -0.67 -9.27 -7.45
C ILE A 23 -0.84 -9.53 -5.96
N LEU A 24 0.12 -10.23 -5.36
CA LEU A 24 0.21 -10.43 -3.92
C LEU A 24 1.23 -9.44 -3.33
N VAL A 25 0.74 -8.49 -2.53
CA VAL A 25 1.60 -7.59 -1.74
C VAL A 25 1.65 -8.11 -0.31
N HIS A 26 2.82 -8.60 0.14
CA HIS A 26 2.97 -9.18 1.48
C HIS A 26 4.21 -8.64 2.21
N CYS A 27 4.20 -8.85 3.53
CA CYS A 27 5.36 -8.75 4.40
C CYS A 27 5.23 -9.84 5.47
N GLU A 28 6.11 -9.86 6.47
CA GLU A 28 6.10 -10.91 7.52
C GLU A 28 4.72 -11.12 8.17
N GLN A 29 4.12 -10.05 8.72
CA GLN A 29 2.85 -10.16 9.45
C GLN A 29 1.63 -9.64 8.67
N GLY A 30 1.87 -8.99 7.53
CA GLY A 30 0.82 -8.30 6.79
C GLY A 30 0.17 -7.12 7.55
N ILE A 31 0.87 -6.57 8.55
CA ILE A 31 0.37 -5.46 9.39
C ILE A 31 0.88 -4.10 8.90
N SER A 32 2.21 -3.96 8.76
CA SER A 32 2.83 -2.65 8.55
C SER A 32 3.36 -2.45 7.12
N ARG A 33 4.52 -3.03 6.75
CA ARG A 33 5.19 -2.76 5.46
C ARG A 33 4.29 -2.93 4.22
N SER A 34 3.63 -4.07 4.10
CA SER A 34 2.74 -4.35 2.96
C SER A 34 1.51 -3.45 2.95
N ALA A 35 0.95 -3.14 4.12
CA ALA A 35 -0.16 -2.20 4.25
C ALA A 35 0.25 -0.79 3.84
N THR A 36 1.47 -0.35 4.16
CA THR A 36 2.00 0.95 3.71
C THR A 36 2.16 1.00 2.19
N VAL A 37 2.76 -0.03 1.58
CA VAL A 37 2.91 -0.09 0.11
C VAL A 37 1.54 -0.05 -0.58
N LEU A 38 0.59 -0.84 -0.08
CA LEU A 38 -0.76 -0.85 -0.62
C LEU A 38 -1.49 0.48 -0.40
N ALA A 39 -1.28 1.14 0.74
CA ALA A 39 -1.85 2.46 1.01
C ALA A 39 -1.30 3.51 0.04
N ALA A 40 0.02 3.55 -0.15
CA ALA A 40 0.66 4.45 -1.12
C ALA A 40 0.13 4.22 -2.55
N PHE A 41 -0.08 2.96 -2.93
CA PHE A 41 -0.69 2.61 -4.22
C PHE A 41 -2.11 3.16 -4.34
N VAL A 42 -2.99 2.88 -3.36
CA VAL A 42 -4.39 3.34 -3.34
C VAL A 42 -4.50 4.87 -3.32
N MET A 43 -3.64 5.55 -2.55
CA MET A 43 -3.59 7.02 -2.53
C MET A 43 -3.30 7.58 -3.92
N LYS A 44 -2.38 6.96 -4.66
CA LYS A 44 -1.98 7.42 -5.99
C LYS A 44 -3.00 7.05 -7.07
N SER A 45 -3.60 5.86 -7.02
CA SER A 45 -4.58 5.41 -8.03
C SER A 45 -5.97 6.02 -7.82
N GLU A 46 -6.45 6.07 -6.58
CA GLU A 46 -7.82 6.50 -6.22
C GLU A 46 -7.89 7.92 -5.62
N ARG A 47 -6.75 8.62 -5.50
CA ARG A 47 -6.64 9.96 -4.90
C ARG A 47 -7.11 10.06 -3.45
N TYR A 48 -7.02 8.97 -2.69
CA TYR A 48 -7.36 8.95 -1.27
C TYR A 48 -6.31 9.70 -0.44
N HIS A 49 -6.74 10.37 0.63
CA HIS A 49 -5.80 10.83 1.66
C HIS A 49 -5.23 9.63 2.45
N PRO A 50 -4.07 9.78 3.12
CA PRO A 50 -3.41 8.68 3.84
C PRO A 50 -4.34 7.92 4.80
N SER A 51 -5.16 8.63 5.57
CA SER A 51 -6.07 8.01 6.53
C SER A 51 -7.20 7.23 5.86
N GLU A 52 -7.65 7.67 4.69
CA GLU A 52 -8.71 7.01 3.91
C GLU A 52 -8.20 5.75 3.25
N ALA A 53 -6.99 5.78 2.68
CA ALA A 53 -6.34 4.60 2.10
C ALA A 53 -6.13 3.49 3.13
N ILE A 54 -5.68 3.84 4.34
CA ILE A 54 -5.54 2.86 5.43
C ILE A 54 -6.90 2.30 5.85
N ARG A 55 -7.92 3.14 6.04
CA ARG A 55 -9.28 2.68 6.37
C ARG A 55 -9.86 1.78 5.27
N TYR A 56 -9.61 2.10 4.00
CA TYR A 56 -10.04 1.29 2.87
C TYR A 56 -9.43 -0.12 2.94
N ILE A 57 -8.13 -0.23 3.19
CA ILE A 57 -7.44 -1.52 3.36
C ILE A 57 -7.99 -2.28 4.57
N GLN A 58 -8.26 -1.60 5.68
CA GLN A 58 -8.79 -2.20 6.91
C GLN A 58 -10.16 -2.86 6.74
N ARG A 59 -10.96 -2.45 5.73
CA ARG A 59 -12.23 -3.12 5.39
C ARG A 59 -12.04 -4.57 4.96
N PHE A 60 -10.88 -4.90 4.38
CA PHE A 60 -10.55 -6.24 3.90
C PHE A 60 -9.51 -6.93 4.80
N ARG A 61 -8.63 -6.16 5.45
CA ARG A 61 -7.61 -6.65 6.38
C ARG A 61 -7.62 -5.81 7.66
N PRO A 62 -8.48 -6.13 8.65
CA PRO A 62 -8.68 -5.27 9.83
C PRO A 62 -7.44 -4.99 10.67
N ILE A 63 -6.43 -5.87 10.63
CA ILE A 63 -5.18 -5.69 11.39
C ILE A 63 -4.14 -4.81 10.68
N ALA A 64 -4.45 -4.30 9.48
CA ALA A 64 -3.53 -3.43 8.76
C ALA A 64 -3.31 -2.14 9.57
N ASP A 65 -2.06 -1.91 9.96
CA ASP A 65 -1.67 -0.80 10.82
C ASP A 65 -0.21 -0.41 10.52
N PRO A 66 0.02 0.50 9.55
CA PRO A 66 1.33 1.09 9.34
C PRO A 66 1.89 1.68 10.63
N ASN A 67 3.15 1.40 10.95
CA ASN A 67 3.81 2.02 12.09
C ASN A 67 3.90 3.56 11.91
N PRO A 68 4.12 4.33 12.99
CA PRO A 68 4.15 5.79 12.93
C PRO A 68 5.19 6.38 11.95
N GLY A 69 6.32 5.72 11.74
CA GLY A 69 7.33 6.17 10.77
C GLY A 69 6.81 6.09 9.34
N PHE A 70 6.21 4.96 8.97
CA PHE A 70 5.58 4.80 7.65
C PHE A 70 4.36 5.68 7.45
N ARG A 71 3.58 5.97 8.50
CA ARG A 71 2.46 6.92 8.42
C ARG A 71 2.91 8.34 8.06
N LYS A 72 4.13 8.74 8.44
CA LYS A 72 4.70 10.04 8.07
C LYS A 72 5.21 10.09 6.63
N GLN A 73 5.41 8.92 6.01
CA GLN A 73 5.90 8.81 4.64
C GLN A 73 4.75 8.78 3.61
N LEU A 74 3.54 8.44 4.05
CA LEU A 74 2.30 8.51 3.27
C LEU A 74 1.79 9.95 3.26
#